data_AF-A0A968JFG0-F1
#
_entry.id   AF-A0A968JFG0-F1
#
_cell.length_a   1.000
_cell.length_b   1.000
_cell.length_c   1.000
_cell.angle_alpha   90.00
_cell.angle_beta   90.00
_cell.angle_gamma   90.00
#
_symmetry.space_group_name_H-M   'P 1'
#
loop_
_entity.id
_entity.type
_entity.pdbx_description
1 polymer ?
#
loop_
_entity_poly.entity_id
_entity_poly.type
_entity_poly.pdbx_seq_one_letter_code
_entity_poly.pdbx_strand_id
1 'polypeptide(L)'
;MVDAPLNQMPLYVRGGAIVPYGPLVQHTDEAPDTLATVEIYAPMDTGSYSVAGPTPRTISYQRTDSGLHVQIEPSGDAVELVLYGVAATAAVVDGNSVTLQAVAGGVRVLMHGAAVVEVG
;
A
#
# COMPACT_ATOMS: atom_id res chain seq x y z
N MET A 1 -5.37 -17.69 -22.29
CA MET A 1 -4.26 -18.47 -21.71
C MET A 1 -3.09 -17.51 -21.59
N VAL A 2 -2.44 -17.44 -20.42
CA VAL A 2 -1.26 -16.60 -20.22
C VAL A 2 -0.01 -17.46 -20.33
N ASP A 3 1.10 -16.87 -20.75
CA ASP A 3 2.40 -17.55 -20.73
C ASP A 3 2.87 -17.77 -19.29
N ALA A 4 3.40 -18.95 -19.00
CA ALA A 4 3.73 -19.41 -17.65
C ALA A 4 4.96 -20.34 -17.68
N PRO A 5 6.15 -19.82 -18.02
CA PRO A 5 7.38 -20.60 -18.00
C PRO A 5 7.67 -21.14 -16.59
N LEU A 6 8.55 -22.16 -16.48
CA LEU A 6 8.80 -22.91 -15.24
C LEU A 6 9.10 -22.02 -14.02
N ASN A 7 9.74 -20.88 -14.22
CA ASN A 7 10.13 -19.93 -13.17
C ASN A 7 9.11 -18.80 -12.94
N GLN A 8 7.91 -18.89 -13.52
CA GLN A 8 6.86 -17.88 -13.38
C GLN A 8 5.53 -18.53 -13.03
N MET A 9 4.94 -18.08 -11.91
CA MET A 9 3.58 -18.44 -11.54
C MET A 9 2.67 -17.27 -11.89
N PRO A 10 1.68 -17.44 -12.77
CA PRO A 10 0.70 -16.39 -13.04
C PRO A 10 -0.16 -16.13 -11.80
N LEU A 11 -0.04 -14.92 -11.25
CA LEU A 11 -0.83 -14.44 -10.13
C LEU A 11 -1.56 -13.17 -10.55
N TYR A 12 -2.79 -13.01 -10.06
CA TYR A 12 -3.62 -11.85 -10.32
C TYR A 12 -4.11 -11.30 -8.99
N VAL A 13 -4.10 -9.97 -8.87
CA VAL A 13 -4.64 -9.26 -7.71
C VAL A 13 -5.93 -8.57 -8.12
N ARG A 14 -6.94 -8.62 -7.26
CA ARG A 14 -8.24 -7.97 -7.49
C ARG A 14 -8.11 -6.46 -7.32
N GLY A 15 -8.81 -5.67 -8.14
CA GLY A 15 -9.03 -4.25 -7.87
C GLY A 15 -9.69 -4.03 -6.50
N GLY A 16 -9.20 -3.04 -5.75
CA GLY A 16 -9.54 -2.75 -4.36
C GLY A 16 -8.76 -3.57 -3.32
N ALA A 17 -7.87 -4.48 -3.72
CA ALA A 17 -7.08 -5.24 -2.76
C ALA A 17 -6.06 -4.36 -2.02
N ILE A 18 -5.88 -4.65 -0.73
CA ILE A 18 -4.84 -4.10 0.14
C ILE A 18 -3.93 -5.28 0.53
N VAL A 19 -2.64 -5.18 0.23
CA VAL A 19 -1.66 -6.24 0.48
C VAL A 19 -0.53 -5.69 1.37
N PRO A 20 -0.57 -5.97 2.69
CA PRO A 20 0.52 -5.64 3.60
C PRO A 20 1.58 -6.75 3.63
N TYR A 21 2.85 -6.36 3.73
CA TYR A 21 3.94 -7.30 3.99
C TYR A 21 5.12 -6.66 4.73
N GLY A 22 5.89 -7.51 5.39
CA GLY A 22 7.10 -7.14 6.11
C GLY A 22 8.34 -7.08 5.22
N PRO A 23 9.51 -6.80 5.81
CA PRO A 23 10.75 -6.72 5.06
C PRO A 23 11.18 -8.12 4.55
N LEU A 24 12.14 -8.13 3.65
CA LEU A 24 12.84 -9.36 3.31
C LEU A 24 13.59 -9.87 4.54
N VAL A 25 13.28 -11.11 4.96
CA VAL A 25 13.89 -11.79 6.11
C VAL A 25 14.32 -13.20 5.72
N GLN A 26 15.27 -13.77 6.46
CA GLN A 26 15.77 -15.12 6.23
C GLN A 26 14.95 -16.20 6.94
N HIS A 27 14.27 -15.82 8.03
CA HIS A 27 13.36 -16.68 8.76
C HIS A 27 12.21 -15.87 9.36
N THR A 28 11.10 -16.54 9.68
CA THR A 28 9.86 -15.89 10.13
C THR A 28 10.02 -15.11 11.44
N ASP A 29 10.93 -15.55 12.31
CA ASP A 29 11.11 -14.96 13.64
C ASP A 29 12.07 -13.75 13.64
N GLU A 30 12.62 -13.35 12.49
CA GLU A 30 13.61 -12.27 12.41
C GLU A 30 12.97 -10.88 12.63
N ALA A 31 11.78 -10.66 12.06
CA ALA A 31 11.02 -9.41 12.17
C ALA A 31 9.50 -9.68 12.20
N PRO A 32 8.98 -10.38 13.22
CA PRO A 32 7.63 -10.99 13.20
C PRO A 32 6.46 -10.00 13.26
N ASP A 33 6.68 -8.72 13.56
CA ASP A 33 5.62 -7.71 13.69
C ASP A 33 5.96 -6.39 12.96
N THR A 34 6.82 -6.48 11.94
CA THR A 34 7.25 -5.33 11.14
C THR A 34 6.43 -5.23 9.86
N LEU A 35 5.61 -4.19 9.77
CA LEU A 35 4.97 -3.80 8.52
C LEU A 35 5.92 -2.87 7.76
N ALA A 36 6.37 -3.28 6.58
CA ALA A 36 7.30 -2.49 5.77
C ALA A 36 6.61 -1.83 4.58
N THR A 37 5.69 -2.55 3.93
CA THR A 37 5.03 -2.09 2.71
C THR A 37 3.55 -2.42 2.71
N VAL A 38 2.77 -1.52 2.11
CA VAL A 38 1.35 -1.69 1.81
C VAL A 38 1.15 -1.39 0.33
N GLU A 39 0.69 -2.38 -0.42
CA GLU A 39 0.27 -2.19 -1.80
C GLU A 39 -1.26 -2.07 -1.89
N ILE A 40 -1.76 -1.11 -2.65
CA ILE A 40 -3.18 -0.95 -2.95
C ILE A 40 -3.38 -0.95 -4.46
N TYR A 41 -4.26 -1.83 -4.94
CA TYR A 41 -4.44 -2.10 -6.36
C TYR A 41 -5.75 -1.50 -6.86
N ALA A 42 -5.68 -0.47 -7.72
CA ALA A 42 -6.83 0.20 -8.32
C ALA A 42 -7.96 0.51 -7.32
N PRO A 43 -7.72 1.32 -6.28
CA PRO A 43 -8.74 1.69 -5.29
C PRO A 43 -9.81 2.62 -5.93
N MET A 44 -11.02 2.08 -6.10
CA MET A 44 -12.13 2.79 -6.77
C MET A 44 -13.15 3.41 -5.80
N ASP A 45 -13.26 2.88 -4.58
CA ASP A 45 -14.27 3.25 -3.58
C ASP A 45 -13.66 3.28 -2.17
N THR A 46 -14.12 2.45 -1.23
CA THR A 46 -13.54 2.26 0.09
C THR A 46 -13.05 0.83 0.27
N GLY A 47 -11.95 0.66 0.98
CA GLY A 47 -11.40 -0.65 1.31
C GLY A 47 -10.84 -0.67 2.71
N SER A 48 -10.80 -1.86 3.31
CA SER A 48 -10.21 -2.07 4.63
C SER A 48 -9.64 -3.49 4.74
N TYR A 49 -8.52 -3.61 5.45
CA TYR A 49 -7.86 -4.87 5.76
C TYR A 49 -7.32 -4.85 7.18
N SER A 50 -7.59 -5.92 7.94
CA SER A 50 -7.06 -6.09 9.29
C SER A 50 -5.86 -7.02 9.29
N VAL A 51 -4.70 -6.48 9.68
CA VAL A 51 -3.47 -7.23 9.93
C VAL A 51 -3.56 -7.82 11.32
N ALA A 52 -3.61 -9.16 11.39
CA ALA A 52 -3.49 -9.89 12.64
C ALA A 52 -2.01 -10.02 13.04
N GLY A 53 -1.73 -9.94 14.34
CA GLY A 53 -0.38 -10.05 14.88
C GLY A 53 -0.34 -9.63 16.35
N PRO A 54 0.84 -9.61 16.96
CA PRO A 54 1.03 -9.10 18.32
C PRO A 54 0.54 -7.66 18.48
N THR A 55 0.75 -6.83 17.44
CA THR A 55 0.19 -5.49 17.33
C THR A 55 -0.80 -5.44 16.15
N PRO A 56 -2.11 -5.67 16.40
CA PRO A 56 -3.12 -5.60 15.35
C PRO A 56 -3.16 -4.22 14.70
N ARG A 57 -3.27 -4.19 13.37
CA ARG A 57 -3.39 -2.95 12.58
C ARG A 57 -4.55 -3.04 11.61
N THR A 58 -5.23 -1.92 11.37
CA THR A 58 -6.22 -1.76 10.30
C THR A 58 -5.66 -0.82 9.25
N ILE A 59 -5.68 -1.25 7.99
CA ILE A 59 -5.30 -0.45 6.84
C ILE A 59 -6.57 -0.17 6.06
N SER A 60 -6.87 1.09 5.77
CA SER A 60 -8.04 1.48 5.02
C SER A 60 -7.73 2.52 3.95
N TYR A 61 -8.58 2.57 2.93
CA TYR A 61 -8.59 3.68 1.99
C TYR A 61 -10.00 4.18 1.72
N GLN A 62 -10.11 5.44 1.33
CA GLN A 62 -11.30 6.05 0.80
C GLN A 62 -10.96 6.90 -0.42
N ARG A 63 -11.55 6.54 -1.56
CA ARG A 63 -11.48 7.29 -2.81
C ARG A 63 -12.53 8.39 -2.81
N THR A 64 -12.12 9.57 -3.26
CA THR A 64 -12.99 10.69 -3.61
C THR A 64 -12.77 11.06 -5.08
N ASP A 65 -13.52 12.04 -5.58
CA ASP A 65 -13.37 12.52 -6.97
C ASP A 65 -11.97 13.09 -7.23
N SER A 66 -11.33 13.69 -6.22
CA SER A 66 -10.05 14.39 -6.36
C SER A 66 -8.87 13.68 -5.70
N GLY A 67 -9.09 12.60 -4.95
CA GLY A 67 -8.01 12.00 -4.19
C GLY A 67 -8.30 10.64 -3.58
N LEU A 68 -7.27 10.09 -2.93
CA LEU A 68 -7.29 8.85 -2.17
C LEU A 68 -6.74 9.14 -0.78
N HIS A 69 -7.57 8.93 0.23
CA HIS A 69 -7.14 8.95 1.63
C HIS A 69 -6.77 7.52 2.03
N VAL A 70 -5.57 7.34 2.57
CA VAL A 70 -5.06 6.05 3.07
C VAL A 70 -4.68 6.20 4.52
N GLN A 71 -5.05 5.21 5.34
CA GLN A 71 -4.84 5.24 6.77
C GLN A 71 -4.39 3.87 7.28
N ILE A 72 -3.50 3.87 8.28
CA ILE A 72 -3.00 2.72 9.03
C ILE A 72 -3.16 3.05 10.50
N GLU A 73 -3.96 2.26 11.22
CA GLU A 73 -4.24 2.43 12.65
C GLU A 73 -3.95 1.16 13.45
N PRO A 74 -3.29 1.24 14.61
CA PRO A 74 -2.58 2.43 15.11
C PRO A 74 -1.42 2.80 14.18
N SER A 75 -1.05 4.08 14.15
CA SER A 75 0.18 4.49 13.49
C SER A 75 1.39 3.88 14.19
N GLY A 76 2.43 3.58 13.41
CA GLY A 76 3.68 3.00 13.89
C GLY A 76 4.85 3.55 13.11
N ASP A 77 5.81 2.68 12.79
CA ASP A 77 6.93 3.02 11.93
C ASP A 77 6.49 3.47 10.53
N ALA A 78 7.43 4.07 9.80
CA ALA A 78 7.23 4.46 8.41
C ALA A 78 6.94 3.23 7.54
N VAL A 79 5.91 3.32 6.70
CA VAL A 79 5.51 2.27 5.77
C VAL A 79 5.59 2.81 4.35
N GLU A 80 6.15 2.02 3.44
CA GLU A 80 6.07 2.30 2.01
C GLU A 80 4.65 2.00 1.52
N LEU A 81 3.94 3.03 1.08
CA LEU A 81 2.67 2.89 0.39
C LEU A 81 2.90 2.87 -1.11
N VAL A 82 2.47 1.79 -1.76
CA VAL A 82 2.50 1.66 -3.23
C VAL A 82 1.08 1.61 -3.76
N LEU A 83 0.78 2.49 -4.71
CA LEU A 83 -0.54 2.61 -5.32
C LEU A 83 -0.44 2.24 -6.80
N TYR A 84 -1.01 1.10 -7.17
CA TYR A 84 -1.10 0.66 -8.55
C TYR A 84 -2.41 1.11 -9.20
N GLY A 85 -2.35 1.52 -10.47
CA GLY A 85 -3.53 1.97 -11.20
C GLY A 85 -4.13 3.30 -10.70
N VAL A 86 -3.34 4.10 -9.98
CA VAL A 86 -3.70 5.45 -9.53
C VAL A 86 -2.86 6.48 -10.28
N ALA A 87 -3.52 7.42 -10.97
CA ALA A 87 -2.87 8.55 -11.63
C ALA A 87 -2.53 9.66 -10.61
N ALA A 88 -1.67 9.33 -9.65
CA ALA A 88 -1.32 10.23 -8.57
C ALA A 88 -0.44 11.39 -9.05
N THR A 89 -0.79 12.61 -8.68
CA THR A 89 -0.07 13.83 -9.07
C THR A 89 0.67 14.49 -7.91
N ALA A 90 0.15 14.33 -6.70
CA ALA A 90 0.76 14.81 -5.47
C ALA A 90 0.38 13.92 -4.28
N ALA A 91 1.16 13.98 -3.19
CA ALA A 91 0.80 13.37 -1.93
C ALA A 91 1.16 14.28 -0.76
N VAL A 92 0.37 14.18 0.30
CA VAL A 92 0.57 14.83 1.59
C VAL A 92 0.61 13.75 2.68
N VAL A 93 1.66 13.79 3.49
CA VAL A 93 1.86 12.91 4.64
C VAL A 93 2.12 13.78 5.85
N ASP A 94 1.36 13.58 6.93
CA ASP A 94 1.46 14.38 8.17
C ASP A 94 1.39 15.90 7.92
N GLY A 95 0.58 16.32 6.94
CA GLY A 95 0.43 17.73 6.56
C GLY A 95 1.55 18.30 5.67
N ASN A 96 2.54 17.50 5.30
CA ASN A 96 3.67 17.91 4.45
C ASN A 96 3.56 17.32 3.05
N SER A 97 3.75 18.14 2.01
CA SER A 97 3.88 17.64 0.64
C SER A 97 5.12 16.76 0.51
N VAL A 98 4.94 15.57 -0.07
CA VAL A 98 6.01 14.59 -0.28
C VAL A 98 6.19 14.29 -1.76
N THR A 99 7.40 13.85 -2.12
CA THR A 99 7.70 13.48 -3.51
C THR A 99 7.16 12.10 -3.81
N LEU A 100 6.32 12.00 -4.85
CA LEU A 100 5.93 10.72 -5.43
C LEU A 100 7.10 10.12 -6.22
N GLN A 101 7.38 8.85 -6.00
CA GLN A 101 8.32 8.12 -6.83
C GLN A 101 7.53 7.19 -7.76
N ALA A 102 7.82 7.27 -9.07
CA ALA A 102 7.19 6.38 -10.04
C ALA A 102 7.67 4.93 -9.86
N VAL A 103 6.77 3.98 -10.01
CA VAL A 103 7.06 2.54 -10.13
C VAL A 103 6.32 1.98 -11.34
N ALA A 104 6.66 0.75 -11.77
CA ALA A 104 5.96 0.13 -12.88
C ALA A 104 4.47 -0.04 -12.55
N GLY A 105 3.59 0.69 -13.26
CA GLY A 105 2.14 0.61 -13.08
C GLY A 105 1.57 1.41 -11.90
N GLY A 106 2.37 2.27 -11.24
CA GLY A 106 1.90 3.00 -10.06
C GLY A 106 2.86 4.06 -9.54
N VAL A 107 2.61 4.49 -8.31
CA VAL A 107 3.48 5.38 -7.54
C VAL A 107 3.77 4.78 -6.16
N ARG A 108 4.87 5.21 -5.55
CA ARG A 108 5.19 4.92 -4.16
C ARG A 108 5.47 6.20 -3.38
N VAL A 109 5.15 6.14 -2.08
CA VAL A 109 5.37 7.21 -1.11
C VAL A 109 5.63 6.60 0.27
N LEU A 110 6.51 7.22 1.06
CA LEU A 110 6.72 6.83 2.45
C LEU A 110 5.70 7.57 3.34
N MET A 111 5.00 6.86 4.21
CA MET A 111 3.98 7.44 5.09
C MET A 111 4.11 6.98 6.55
N HIS A 112 3.67 7.82 7.48
CA HIS A 112 3.47 7.45 8.89
C HIS A 112 1.98 7.55 9.22
N GLY A 113 1.29 6.42 9.35
CA GLY A 113 -0.13 6.40 9.74
C GLY A 113 -1.11 6.87 8.65
N ALA A 114 -0.99 8.08 8.10
CA ALA A 114 -1.93 8.59 7.09
C ALA A 114 -1.25 9.26 5.89
N ALA A 115 -1.88 9.10 4.72
CA ALA A 115 -1.50 9.77 3.48
C ALA A 115 -2.75 10.24 2.73
N VAL A 116 -2.68 11.43 2.13
CA VAL A 116 -3.68 11.92 1.17
C VAL A 116 -2.98 12.06 -0.17
N VAL A 117 -3.50 11.38 -1.19
CA VAL A 117 -2.93 11.36 -2.54
C VAL A 117 -3.91 12.03 -3.49
N GLU A 118 -3.47 13.06 -4.20
CA GLU A 118 -4.26 13.72 -5.24
C GLU A 118 -4.24 12.88 -6.51
N VAL A 119 -5.39 12.76 -7.19
CA VAL A 119 -5.54 11.98 -8.42
C VAL A 119 -5.99 12.89 -9.55
N GLY A 120 -5.27 12.82 -10.68
CA GLY A 120 -5.51 13.62 -11.89
C GLY A 120 -5.97 12.82 -13.09
#